data_AF-A0A371BPT1-F1
#
_entry.id   AF-A0A371BPT1-F1
#
_cell.length_a   1.000
_cell.length_b   1.000
_cell.length_c   1.000
_cell.angle_alpha   90.00
_cell.angle_beta   90.00
_cell.angle_gamma   90.00
#
_symmetry.space_group_name_H-M   'P 1'
#
loop_
_entity.id
_entity.type
_entity.pdbx_description
1 polymer ?
#
loop_
_entity_poly.entity_id
_entity_poly.type
_entity_poly.pdbx_seq_one_letter_code
_entity_poly.pdbx_strand_id
1 'polypeptide(L)'
;MFGINGPEFFLLLLIGILVIGPQRLPEYTQKLANLVKEVRRMASGAREQIKEEVGIDIDDVDWKKYDPRQYDPRRIIKEALLDDDPKPVSAGAPAAVAAVSGAAAVAAADTAPARPQRVVQSLPAGEAAPFDTEAT
;
A
#
# COMPACT_ATOMS: atom_id res chain seq x y z
N MET A 1 -18.94 -13.58 20.04
CA MET A 1 -17.95 -14.52 20.62
C MET A 1 -18.33 -15.91 20.15
N PHE A 2 -17.56 -16.51 19.25
CA PHE A 2 -17.83 -17.85 18.75
C PHE A 2 -17.43 -18.85 19.83
N GLY A 3 -18.40 -19.36 20.59
CA GLY A 3 -18.20 -20.32 21.68
C GLY A 3 -17.90 -21.73 21.17
N ILE A 4 -16.86 -21.86 20.34
CA ILE A 4 -16.47 -23.12 19.70
C ILE A 4 -15.30 -23.69 20.48
N ASN A 5 -15.51 -24.86 21.08
CA ASN A 5 -14.47 -25.61 21.78
C ASN A 5 -13.66 -26.46 20.78
N GLY A 6 -12.47 -26.91 21.19
CA GLY A 6 -11.60 -27.76 20.36
C GLY A 6 -12.30 -28.96 19.70
N PRO A 7 -13.14 -29.74 20.42
CA PRO A 7 -13.89 -30.85 19.84
C PRO A 7 -14.93 -30.41 18.79
N GLU A 8 -15.65 -29.32 19.05
CA GLU A 8 -16.67 -28.76 18.14
C GLU A 8 -16.02 -28.24 16.85
N PHE A 9 -14.84 -27.64 16.96
CA PHE A 9 -14.04 -27.24 15.79
C PHE A 9 -13.61 -28.46 14.95
N PHE A 10 -13.20 -29.55 15.59
CA PHE A 10 -12.84 -30.79 14.87
C PHE A 10 -14.06 -31.41 14.15
N LEU A 11 -15.23 -31.38 14.80
CA LEU A 11 -16.48 -31.83 14.17
C LEU A 11 -16.82 -30.99 12.93
N LEU A 12 -16.70 -29.66 13.04
CA LEU A 12 -16.88 -28.75 11.90
C LEU A 12 -15.89 -29.02 10.78
N LEU A 13 -14.63 -29.29 11.10
CA LEU A 13 -13.62 -29.66 10.11
C LEU A 13 -14.01 -30.95 9.38
N LEU A 14 -14.45 -31.97 10.11
CA LEU A 14 -14.88 -33.24 9.53
C LEU A 14 -16.09 -33.06 8.60
N ILE A 15 -17.08 -32.26 9.03
CA ILE A 15 -18.24 -31.91 8.21
C ILE A 15 -17.79 -31.15 6.95
N GLY A 16 -16.89 -30.16 7.09
CA GLY A 16 -16.36 -29.40 5.97
C GLY A 16 -15.65 -30.28 4.93
N ILE A 17 -14.83 -31.22 5.40
CA ILE A 17 -14.14 -32.20 4.54
C ILE A 17 -15.16 -33.08 3.81
N LEU A 18 -16.22 -33.52 4.49
CA LEU A 18 -17.25 -34.36 3.88
C LEU A 18 -18.06 -33.61 2.82
N VAL A 19 -18.44 -32.36 3.09
CA VAL A 19 -19.23 -31.51 2.18
C VAL A 19 -18.43 -31.13 0.93
N ILE A 20 -17.18 -30.73 1.09
CA ILE A 20 -16.27 -30.39 -0.03
C ILE A 20 -15.83 -31.66 -0.78
N GLY A 21 -15.75 -32.78 -0.05
CA GLY A 21 -15.22 -34.05 -0.49
C GLY A 21 -13.72 -34.16 -0.21
N PRO A 22 -13.24 -35.25 0.43
CA PRO A 22 -11.83 -35.41 0.80
C PRO A 22 -10.89 -35.46 -0.40
N GLN A 23 -11.41 -35.83 -1.58
CA GLN A 23 -10.64 -35.89 -2.82
C GLN A 23 -10.35 -34.51 -3.43
N ARG A 24 -11.19 -33.50 -3.19
CA ARG A 24 -11.04 -32.15 -3.78
C ARG A 24 -10.25 -31.19 -2.89
N LEU A 25 -10.28 -31.41 -1.58
CA LEU A 25 -9.53 -30.63 -0.60
C LEU A 25 -8.01 -30.50 -0.91
N PRO A 26 -7.27 -31.57 -1.24
CA PRO A 26 -5.84 -31.47 -1.56
C PRO A 26 -5.57 -30.59 -2.80
N GLU A 27 -6.47 -30.58 -3.79
CA GLU A 27 -6.32 -29.73 -4.97
C GLU A 27 -6.42 -28.24 -4.60
N TYR A 28 -7.39 -27.88 -3.74
CA TYR A 28 -7.57 -26.50 -3.29
C TYR A 28 -6.48 -26.04 -2.32
N THR A 29 -6.01 -26.90 -1.42
CA THR A 29 -4.91 -26.55 -0.50
C THR A 29 -3.60 -26.39 -1.23
N GLN A 30 -3.36 -27.14 -2.31
CA GLN A 30 -2.21 -26.91 -3.19
C GLN A 30 -2.26 -25.53 -3.84
N LYS A 31 -3.43 -25.12 -4.36
CA LYS A 31 -3.63 -23.76 -4.91
C LYS A 31 -3.35 -22.68 -3.88
N LEU A 32 -3.90 -22.84 -2.66
CA LEU A 32 -3.64 -21.92 -1.55
C LEU A 32 -2.17 -21.91 -1.13
N ALA A 33 -1.53 -23.08 -1.03
CA ALA A 33 -0.12 -23.19 -0.66
C ALA A 33 0.79 -22.50 -1.70
N ASN A 34 0.46 -22.65 -2.99
CA ASN A 34 1.18 -21.98 -4.07
C ASN A 34 1.01 -20.46 -3.98
N LEU A 35 -0.21 -19.98 -3.73
CA LEU A 35 -0.48 -18.56 -3.50
C LEU A 35 0.33 -18.02 -2.31
N VAL A 36 0.33 -18.73 -1.17
CA VAL A 36 1.08 -18.34 0.03
C VAL A 36 2.59 -18.30 -0.24
N LYS A 37 3.12 -19.27 -1.01
CA LYS A 37 4.53 -19.28 -1.41
C LYS A 37 4.87 -18.09 -2.30
N GLU A 38 4.00 -17.75 -3.24
CA GLU A 38 4.19 -16.61 -4.14
C GLU A 38 4.14 -15.28 -3.38
N VAL A 39 3.15 -15.10 -2.50
CA VAL A 39 3.06 -13.95 -1.60
C VAL A 39 4.31 -13.85 -0.73
N ARG A 40 4.78 -14.97 -0.16
CA ARG A 40 6.02 -15.00 0.63
C ARG A 40 7.24 -14.58 -0.19
N ARG A 41 7.38 -15.08 -1.42
CA ARG A 41 8.47 -14.74 -2.35
C ARG A 41 8.43 -13.25 -2.71
N MET A 42 7.25 -12.72 -2.99
CA MET A 42 7.04 -11.30 -3.29
C MET A 42 7.38 -10.43 -2.08
N ALA A 43 6.91 -10.81 -0.88
CA ALA A 43 7.22 -10.12 0.36
C ALA A 43 8.73 -10.14 0.68
N SER A 44 9.42 -11.26 0.46
CA SER A 44 10.87 -11.32 0.64
C SER A 44 11.62 -10.45 -0.37
N GLY A 45 11.18 -10.41 -1.63
CA GLY A 45 11.81 -9.57 -2.66
C GLY A 45 11.59 -8.08 -2.42
N ALA A 46 10.38 -7.69 -2.00
CA ALA A 46 10.08 -6.31 -1.61
C ALA A 46 10.89 -5.90 -0.37
N ARG A 47 11.03 -6.80 0.61
CA ARG A 47 11.86 -6.56 1.79
C ARG A 47 13.34 -6.37 1.45
N GLU A 48 13.87 -7.13 0.49
CA GLU A 48 15.25 -6.97 0.01
C GLU A 48 15.44 -5.62 -0.70
N GLN A 49 14.52 -5.24 -1.60
CA GLN A 49 14.59 -3.95 -2.30
C GLN A 49 14.54 -2.76 -1.32
N ILE A 50 13.64 -2.82 -0.32
CA ILE A 50 13.56 -1.77 0.71
C ILE A 50 14.85 -1.74 1.54
N LYS A 51 15.43 -2.91 1.85
CA LYS A 51 16.70 -2.99 2.57
C LYS A 51 17.85 -2.36 1.78
N GLU A 52 17.94 -2.63 0.47
CA GLU A 52 18.97 -2.10 -0.41
C GLU A 52 18.84 -0.58 -0.61
N GLU A 53 17.62 -0.06 -0.78
CA GLU A 53 17.39 1.36 -1.06
C GLU A 53 17.37 2.25 0.18
N VAL A 54 16.86 1.75 1.31
CA VAL A 54 16.65 2.56 2.52
C VAL A 54 17.78 2.33 3.54
N GLY A 55 18.55 1.23 3.41
CA GLY A 55 19.64 0.89 4.33
C GLY A 55 19.18 0.60 5.77
N ILE A 56 17.87 0.61 6.02
CA ILE A 56 17.26 0.27 7.29
C ILE A 56 16.82 -1.19 7.20
N ASP A 57 17.37 -2.05 8.06
CA ASP A 57 16.87 -3.40 8.22
C ASP A 57 15.41 -3.33 8.69
N ILE A 58 14.49 -3.89 7.89
CA ILE A 58 13.06 -3.98 8.21
C ILE A 58 12.81 -4.75 9.52
N ASP A 59 13.79 -5.55 9.97
CA ASP A 59 13.78 -6.21 11.29
C ASP A 59 14.03 -5.24 12.46
N ASP A 60 14.78 -4.15 12.24
CA ASP A 60 15.04 -3.09 13.23
C ASP A 60 13.97 -1.99 13.22
N VAL A 61 13.08 -2.01 12.22
CA VAL A 61 11.85 -1.22 12.25
C VAL A 61 10.92 -1.88 13.26
N ASP A 62 10.96 -1.36 14.47
CA ASP A 62 10.13 -1.76 15.60
C ASP A 62 8.65 -1.42 15.30
N TRP A 63 7.97 -2.25 14.51
CA TRP A 63 6.57 -2.10 14.06
C TRP A 63 5.58 -1.88 15.21
N LYS A 64 5.99 -2.24 16.43
CA LYS A 64 5.28 -2.02 17.69
C LYS A 64 5.21 -0.53 18.08
N LYS A 65 6.12 0.32 17.60
CA LYS A 65 6.10 1.78 17.78
C LYS A 65 5.18 2.51 16.80
N TYR A 66 4.82 1.87 15.68
CA TYR A 66 3.91 2.41 14.67
C TYR A 66 2.48 1.86 14.79
N ASP A 67 2.14 1.16 15.87
CA ASP A 67 0.75 0.83 16.20
C ASP A 67 -0.02 2.16 16.40
N PRO A 68 -1.02 2.50 15.55
CA PRO A 68 -1.77 3.76 15.64
C PRO A 68 -2.46 3.97 16.98
N ARG A 69 -2.61 2.90 17.78
CA ARG A 69 -3.21 2.94 19.12
C ARG A 69 -2.20 3.31 20.22
N GLN A 70 -0.90 3.27 19.91
CA GLN A 70 0.19 3.60 20.84
C GLN A 70 0.97 4.86 20.44
N TYR A 71 0.53 5.61 19.42
CA TYR A 71 0.95 7.00 19.20
C TYR A 71 0.33 7.88 20.29
N ASP A 72 0.79 7.71 21.52
CA ASP A 72 0.24 8.35 22.71
C ASP A 72 0.72 9.82 22.73
N PRO A 73 -0.15 10.80 22.45
CA PRO A 73 0.23 12.20 22.26
C PRO A 73 0.92 12.81 23.49
N ARG A 74 0.77 12.17 24.65
CA ARG A 74 1.42 12.54 25.91
C ARG A 74 2.94 12.41 25.86
N ARG A 75 3.51 11.52 25.03
CA ARG A 75 4.96 11.42 24.88
C ARG A 75 5.54 12.61 24.09
N ILE A 76 4.87 13.01 23.02
CA ILE A 76 5.27 14.17 22.19
C ILE A 76 5.28 15.46 23.04
N ILE A 77 4.28 15.61 23.92
CA ILE A 77 4.20 16.78 24.82
C ILE A 77 5.27 16.72 25.92
N LYS A 78 5.61 15.54 26.45
CA LYS A 78 6.68 15.39 27.44
C LYS A 78 8.05 15.65 26.85
N GLU A 79 8.31 15.23 25.63
CA GLU A 79 9.54 15.57 24.89
C GLU A 79 9.62 17.09 24.65
N ALA A 80 8.50 17.75 24.30
CA ALA A 80 8.45 19.20 24.17
C ALA A 80 8.55 19.98 25.50
N LEU A 81 8.38 19.32 26.66
CA LEU A 81 8.38 19.96 27.98
C LEU A 81 9.62 19.62 28.82
N LEU A 82 10.37 18.55 28.47
CA LEU A 82 11.65 18.22 29.10
C LEU A 82 12.86 18.83 28.38
N ASP A 83 12.76 19.12 27.08
CA ASP A 83 13.77 19.88 26.34
C ASP A 83 13.48 21.39 26.46
N ASP A 84 13.67 21.94 27.67
CA ASP A 84 13.74 23.40 27.89
C ASP A 84 15.13 23.93 27.49
N ASP A 85 15.39 23.89 26.18
CA ASP A 85 16.46 24.66 25.56
C ASP A 85 15.83 25.47 24.41
N PRO A 86 15.82 26.81 24.47
CA PRO A 86 15.06 27.63 23.54
C PRO A 86 15.73 27.60 22.18
N LYS A 87 15.30 26.67 21.30
CA LYS A 87 15.63 26.79 19.88
C LYS A 87 14.84 27.98 19.34
N PRO A 88 15.50 29.06 18.87
CA PRO A 88 14.78 30.13 18.23
C PRO A 88 14.02 29.55 17.04
N VAL A 89 12.75 29.92 16.93
CA VAL A 89 11.96 29.80 15.73
C VAL A 89 12.76 30.38 14.56
N SER A 90 13.47 29.51 13.84
CA SER A 90 14.10 29.90 12.59
C SER A 90 12.96 30.17 11.62
N ALA A 91 12.78 31.44 11.31
CA ALA A 91 11.93 31.94 10.25
C ALA A 91 12.30 31.22 8.95
N GLY A 92 11.50 30.21 8.61
CA GLY A 92 11.72 29.34 7.45
C GLY A 92 10.41 28.77 6.93
N ALA A 93 9.38 29.62 6.84
CA ALA A 93 8.24 29.36 5.98
C ALA A 93 8.74 29.09 4.54
N PRO A 94 8.08 28.20 3.77
CA PRO A 94 8.63 27.68 2.53
C PRO A 94 8.55 28.73 1.40
N ALA A 95 9.57 29.58 1.30
CA ALA A 95 9.80 30.45 0.14
C ALA A 95 10.75 29.80 -0.90
N ALA A 96 11.25 28.59 -0.65
CA ALA A 96 12.17 27.87 -1.53
C ALA A 96 11.50 26.88 -2.51
N VAL A 97 10.18 26.68 -2.43
CA VAL A 97 9.43 25.85 -3.39
C VAL A 97 8.95 26.60 -4.64
N ALA A 98 9.13 27.92 -4.70
CA ALA A 98 8.73 28.72 -5.88
C ALA A 98 9.88 28.95 -6.89
N ALA A 99 11.15 28.84 -6.47
CA ALA A 99 12.30 29.16 -7.32
C ALA A 99 12.89 27.96 -8.08
N VAL A 100 12.65 26.72 -7.64
CA VAL A 100 13.15 25.52 -8.34
C VAL A 100 12.21 25.09 -9.48
N SER A 101 10.94 25.50 -9.45
CA SER A 101 9.97 25.22 -10.53
C SER A 101 10.24 26.01 -11.82
N GLY A 102 11.03 27.09 -11.77
CA GLY A 102 11.38 27.88 -12.95
C GLY A 102 12.63 27.39 -13.70
N ALA A 103 13.63 26.85 -12.99
CA ALA A 103 14.91 26.46 -13.58
C ALA A 103 14.93 25.00 -14.10
N ALA A 104 14.08 24.12 -13.56
CA ALA A 104 13.95 22.74 -14.06
C ALA A 104 13.10 22.64 -15.34
N ALA A 105 12.33 23.68 -15.68
CA ALA A 105 11.47 23.70 -16.87
C ALA A 105 12.21 23.95 -18.19
N VAL A 106 13.45 24.45 -18.16
CA VAL A 106 14.25 24.71 -19.38
C VAL A 106 15.32 23.66 -19.67
N ALA A 107 15.63 22.77 -18.73
CA ALA A 107 16.65 21.72 -18.92
C ALA A 107 16.06 20.32 -19.20
N ALA A 108 14.75 20.12 -19.03
CA ALA A 108 14.07 18.83 -19.27
C ALA A 108 13.37 18.73 -20.64
N ALA A 109 13.66 19.65 -21.56
CA ALA A 109 13.00 19.71 -22.86
C ALA A 109 13.57 18.75 -23.92
N ASP A 110 14.72 18.10 -23.69
CA ASP A 110 15.42 17.37 -24.76
C ASP A 110 15.56 15.85 -24.58
N THR A 111 15.03 15.27 -23.49
CA THR A 111 15.04 13.81 -23.32
C THR A 111 13.84 13.30 -22.50
N ALA A 112 12.63 13.43 -23.05
CA ALA A 112 11.44 12.78 -22.50
C ALA A 112 10.91 11.72 -23.49
N PRO A 113 10.62 10.48 -23.05
CA PRO A 113 10.08 9.44 -23.93
C PRO A 113 8.70 9.87 -24.44
N ALA A 114 8.48 9.68 -25.76
CA ALA A 114 7.26 10.08 -26.44
C ALA A 114 6.02 9.45 -25.78
N ARG A 115 5.22 10.28 -25.10
CA ARG A 115 3.91 9.90 -24.57
C ARG A 115 3.00 9.52 -25.75
N PRO A 116 2.28 8.38 -25.71
CA PRO A 116 1.38 8.00 -26.79
C PRO A 116 0.33 9.10 -26.97
N GLN A 117 0.30 9.69 -28.16
CA GLN A 117 -0.71 10.69 -28.51
C GLN A 117 -2.07 10.00 -28.54
N ARG A 118 -2.92 10.29 -27.55
CA ARG A 118 -4.32 9.86 -27.54
C ARG A 118 -5.03 10.60 -28.68
N VAL A 119 -5.29 9.91 -29.78
CA VAL A 119 -6.11 10.43 -30.88
C VAL A 119 -7.55 10.46 -30.39
N VAL A 120 -8.02 11.65 -30.00
CA VAL A 120 -9.43 11.89 -29.71
C VAL A 120 -10.13 12.10 -31.05
N GLN A 121 -10.87 11.09 -31.52
CA GLN A 121 -11.77 11.28 -32.65
C GLN A 121 -12.97 12.10 -32.17
N SER A 122 -13.04 13.37 -32.56
CA SER A 122 -14.23 14.19 -32.32
C SER A 122 -15.31 13.79 -33.33
N LEU A 123 -16.54 13.63 -32.86
CA LEU A 123 -17.68 13.41 -33.75
C LEU A 123 -17.86 14.62 -34.68
N PRO A 124 -18.24 14.41 -35.95
CA PRO A 124 -18.54 15.49 -36.88
C PRO A 124 -19.74 16.31 -36.37
N ALA A 125 -19.79 17.59 -36.73
CA ALA A 125 -20.83 18.50 -36.28
C ALA A 125 -22.22 18.01 -36.73
N GLY A 126 -23.09 17.72 -35.77
CA GLY A 126 -24.48 17.28 -36.02
C GLY A 126 -24.75 15.80 -35.76
N GLU A 127 -23.74 15.00 -35.40
CA GLU A 127 -23.94 13.60 -35.03
C GLU A 127 -24.16 13.46 -33.51
N ALA A 128 -25.25 12.79 -33.13
CA ALA A 128 -25.55 12.52 -31.73
C ALA A 128 -24.66 11.37 -31.21
N ALA A 129 -24.13 11.53 -30.00
CA ALA A 129 -23.37 10.45 -29.37
C ALA A 129 -24.25 9.20 -29.19
N PRO A 130 -23.72 7.98 -29.40
CA PRO A 130 -24.48 6.76 -29.18
C PRO A 130 -24.99 6.71 -27.75
N PHE A 131 -26.29 6.46 -27.58
CA PHE A 131 -26.90 6.34 -26.26
C PHE A 131 -26.73 4.92 -25.72
N ASP A 132 -26.21 4.80 -24.50
CA ASP A 132 -26.07 3.51 -23.81
C ASP A 132 -27.39 3.15 -23.09
N THR A 133 -28.06 2.10 -23.57
CA THR A 133 -29.35 1.67 -23.04
C THR A 133 -29.24 0.78 -21.79
N GLU A 134 -28.03 0.38 -21.39
CA GLU A 134 -27.79 -0.49 -20.23
C GLU A 134 -27.61 0.29 -18.92
N ALA A 135 -27.57 1.63 -18.97
CA ALA A 135 -27.48 2.48 -17.79
C ALA A 135 -28.87 2.67 -17.13
N THR A 136 -29.24 1.76 -16.23
CA THR A 136 -30.37 1.92 -15.27
C THR A 136 -29.85 2.11 -13.86
#